data_AF-A0A520HN34-F1
#
_entry.id   AF-A0A520HN34-F1
#
_cell.length_a   1.000
_cell.length_b   1.000
_cell.length_c   1.000
_cell.angle_alpha   90.00
_cell.angle_beta   90.00
_cell.angle_gamma   90.00
#
_symmetry.space_group_name_H-M   'P 1'
#
loop_
_entity.id
_entity.type
_entity.pdbx_description
1 polymer ?
#
loop_
_entity_poly.entity_id
_entity_poly.type
_entity_poly.pdbx_seq_one_letter_code
_entity_poly.pdbx_strand_id
1 'polypeptide(L)' 'ETGAIVLSIDGETKQSGDLSMMIWSVAEVIAVLSTYVELAPGDLIFTGTPAGVGPIRAGQRVRAEIAGLGTLEVAFA' A
#
# COMPACT_ATOMS: atom_id res chain seq x y z
N GLU A 1 -2.17 14.91 -0.32
CA GLU A 1 -1.35 14.43 0.82
C GLU A 1 -0.01 13.94 0.26
N THR A 2 1.03 13.80 1.08
CA THR A 2 2.31 13.20 0.66
C THR A 2 2.67 12.04 1.59
N GLY A 3 3.39 11.06 1.07
CA GLY A 3 3.78 9.86 1.81
C GLY A 3 4.31 8.80 0.87
N ALA A 4 5.63 8.66 0.80
CA ALA A 4 6.25 7.66 -0.06
C ALA A 4 5.92 6.25 0.45
N ILE A 5 5.56 5.35 -0.47
CA ILE A 5 5.34 3.93 -0.25
C ILE A 5 6.18 3.12 -1.24
N VAL A 6 6.98 2.19 -0.74
CA VAL A 6 7.94 1.41 -1.54
C VAL A 6 7.84 -0.06 -1.16
N LEU A 7 7.92 -0.94 -2.16
CA LEU A 7 8.02 -2.38 -1.98
C LEU A 7 9.17 -2.94 -2.81
N SER A 8 10.04 -3.72 -2.16
CA SER A 8 11.18 -4.38 -2.77
C SER A 8 11.10 -5.90 -2.57
N ILE A 9 11.55 -6.66 -3.57
CA ILE A 9 11.69 -8.13 -3.50
C ILE A 9 13.17 -8.46 -3.64
N ASP A 10 13.74 -9.14 -2.65
CA ASP A 10 15.16 -9.51 -2.59
C ASP A 10 16.11 -8.31 -2.83
N GLY A 11 15.71 -7.13 -2.34
CA GLY A 11 16.45 -5.87 -2.48
C GLY A 11 16.18 -5.08 -3.77
N GLU A 12 15.44 -5.65 -4.72
CA GLU A 12 15.05 -4.94 -5.95
C GLU A 12 13.69 -4.26 -5.76
N THR A 13 13.65 -2.92 -5.87
CA THR A 13 12.39 -2.16 -5.83
C THR A 13 11.49 -2.56 -7.00
N LYS A 14 10.32 -3.11 -6.66
CA LYS A 14 9.29 -3.48 -7.64
C LYS A 14 8.19 -2.43 -7.74
N GLN A 15 7.84 -1.79 -6.62
CA GLN A 15 6.81 -0.78 -6.58
C GLN A 15 7.31 0.44 -5.81
N SER A 16 6.97 1.63 -6.31
CA SER A 16 7.29 2.90 -5.68
C SER A 16 6.20 3.91 -6.04
N GLY A 17 5.70 4.64 -5.05
CA GLY A 17 4.71 5.69 -5.26
C GLY A 17 4.66 6.67 -4.09
N ASP A 18 3.84 7.70 -4.24
CA ASP A 18 3.52 8.66 -3.19
C ASP A 18 1.99 8.84 -3.12
N LEU A 19 1.45 9.14 -1.94
CA LEU A 19 0.02 9.45 -1.78
C LEU A 19 -0.45 10.58 -2.70
N SER A 20 0.43 11.50 -3.12
CA SER A 20 0.11 12.56 -4.08
C SER A 20 -0.22 12.05 -5.48
N MET A 21 0.07 10.78 -5.78
CA MET A 21 -0.21 10.13 -7.06
C MET A 21 -1.59 9.45 -7.09
N MET A 22 -2.31 9.41 -5.97
CA MET A 22 -3.65 8.81 -5.92
C MET A 22 -4.64 9.63 -6.77
N ILE A 23 -5.49 8.94 -7.55
CA ILE A 23 -6.54 9.58 -8.35
C ILE A 23 -7.60 10.22 -7.45
N TRP A 24 -7.92 9.55 -6.34
CA TRP A 24 -8.81 10.01 -5.29
C TRP A 24 -8.00 10.11 -4.01
N SER A 25 -8.10 11.21 -3.26
CA SER A 25 -7.47 11.34 -1.95
C SER A 25 -8.05 10.37 -0.93
N VAL A 26 -7.35 10.14 0.19
CA VAL A 26 -7.84 9.27 1.27
C VAL A 26 -9.20 9.74 1.79
N ALA A 27 -9.36 11.06 1.97
CA ALA A 27 -10.60 11.66 2.41
C ALA A 27 -11.77 11.41 1.43
N GLU A 28 -11.52 11.51 0.12
CA GLU A 28 -12.54 11.25 -0.90
C GLU A 28 -12.95 9.77 -0.94
N VAL A 29 -11.99 8.85 -0.82
CA VAL A 29 -12.28 7.41 -0.75
C VAL A 29 -13.19 7.09 0.43
N ILE A 30 -12.89 7.60 1.63
CA ILE A 30 -13.71 7.38 2.82
C ILE A 30 -15.11 7.97 2.64
N ALA A 31 -15.20 9.22 2.17
CA ALA A 31 -16.46 9.91 1.98
C ALA A 31 -17.38 9.16 1.00
N VAL A 32 -16.87 8.76 -0.16
CA VAL A 32 -17.66 8.04 -1.17
C VAL A 32 -18.03 6.66 -0.68
N LEU A 33 -17.09 5.88 -0.15
CA LEU A 33 -17.35 4.51 0.34
C LEU A 33 -18.43 4.49 1.43
N SER A 34 -18.43 5.48 2.32
CA SER A 34 -19.42 5.61 3.41
C SER A 34 -20.87 5.82 2.93
N THR A 35 -21.07 6.19 1.66
CA THR A 35 -22.42 6.30 1.07
C THR A 35 -22.98 4.94 0.60
N TYR A 36 -22.12 3.94 0.44
CA TYR A 36 -22.49 2.60 -0.04
C TYR A 36 -22.53 1.56 1.08
N VAL A 37 -21.63 1.69 2.06
CA VAL A 37 -21.52 0.77 3.19
C VAL A 37 -21.30 1.56 4.49
N GLU A 38 -21.90 1.08 5.58
CA GLU A 38 -21.61 1.62 6.91
C GLU A 38 -20.16 1.26 7.29
N LEU A 39 -19.39 2.26 7.71
CA LEU A 39 -18.02 2.07 8.21
C LEU A 39 -18.04 2.03 9.74
N ALA A 40 -17.39 1.03 10.31
CA ALA A 40 -17.30 0.81 11.74
C ALA A 40 -15.86 1.03 12.26
N PRO A 41 -15.70 1.33 13.57
CA PRO A 41 -14.37 1.37 14.19
C PRO A 41 -13.64 0.02 14.04
N GLY A 42 -12.43 0.08 13.49
CA GLY A 42 -11.60 -1.10 13.23
C GLY A 42 -11.61 -1.58 11.78
N ASP A 43 -12.48 -1.03 10.93
CA ASP A 43 -12.48 -1.35 9.51
C ASP A 43 -11.21 -0.87 8.80
N LEU A 44 -10.75 -1.65 7.82
CA LEU A 44 -9.57 -1.36 7.01
C LEU A 44 -9.97 -1.13 5.55
N ILE A 45 -9.53 0.00 4.99
CA ILE A 45 -9.75 0.36 3.59
C ILE A 45 -8.41 0.27 2.85
N PHE A 46 -8.35 -0.60 1.83
CA PHE A 46 -7.19 -0.69 0.95
C PHE A 46 -7.41 0.22 -0.25
N THR A 47 -6.59 1.28 -0.36
CA THR A 47 -6.79 2.40 -1.27
C THR A 47 -6.18 2.21 -2.67
N GLY A 48 -5.70 1.00 -2.96
CA GLY A 48 -5.07 0.64 -4.23
C GLY A 48 -3.56 0.41 -4.10
N THR A 49 -2.89 0.35 -5.24
CA THR A 49 -1.46 0.06 -5.34
C THR A 49 -0.80 0.88 -6.45
N PRO A 50 0.45 1.36 -6.28
CA PRO A 50 1.21 1.93 -7.39
C PRO A 50 1.60 0.86 -8.42
N ALA A 51 2.14 1.32 -9.55
CA ALA A 51 2.61 0.45 -10.62
C ALA A 51 3.71 -0.53 -10.16
N GLY A 52 3.91 -1.60 -10.94
CA GLY A 52 4.95 -2.60 -10.69
C GLY A 52 4.49 -3.88 -9.98
N VAL A 53 3.17 -4.14 -9.97
CA VAL A 53 2.61 -5.41 -9.50
C VAL A 53 3.21 -6.57 -10.30
N GLY A 54 3.63 -7.61 -9.59
CA GLY A 54 4.26 -8.78 -10.19
C GLY A 54 4.28 -9.98 -9.23
N PRO A 55 4.72 -11.15 -9.72
CA PRO A 55 4.70 -12.38 -8.92
C PRO A 55 5.76 -12.36 -7.82
N ILE A 56 5.42 -12.97 -6.69
CA ILE A 56 6.35 -13.39 -5.63
C ILE A 56 6.52 -14.90 -5.74
N ARG A 57 7.76 -15.40 -5.56
CA ARG A 57 8.08 -16.83 -5.55
C ARG A 57 8.45 -17.29 -4.15
N ALA A 58 8.30 -18.59 -3.91
CA ALA A 58 8.79 -19.25 -2.71
C ALA A 58 10.29 -18.96 -2.50
N GLY A 59 10.66 -18.71 -1.25
CA GLY A 59 12.02 -18.33 -0.82
C GLY A 59 12.33 -16.83 -0.91
N GLN A 60 11.49 -16.01 -1.57
CA GLN A 60 11.74 -14.58 -1.71
C GLN A 60 11.37 -13.78 -0.46
N ARG A 61 12.10 -12.69 -0.24
CA ARG A 61 11.87 -11.74 0.85
C ARG A 61 11.27 -10.45 0.30
N VAL A 62 10.12 -10.08 0.85
CA VAL A 62 9.45 -8.83 0.54
C VAL A 62 9.70 -7.83 1.67
N ARG A 63 10.12 -6.63 1.30
CA ARG A 63 10.31 -5.49 2.20
C ARG A 63 9.37 -4.37 1.76
N ALA A 64 8.56 -3.86 2.68
CA ALA A 64 7.66 -2.74 2.45
C ALA A 64 7.96 -1.59 3.42
N GLU A 65 7.98 -0.38 2.89
CA GLU A 65 8.36 0.84 3.61
C GLU A 65 7.35 1.95 3.30
N ILE A 66 6.90 2.64 4.34
CA ILE A 66 6.03 3.82 4.24
C ILE A 66 6.70 4.95 5.01
N ALA A 67 6.81 6.13 4.40
CA ALA A 67 7.41 7.30 5.03
C ALA A 67 6.76 7.61 6.40
N GLY A 68 7.57 7.67 7.44
CA GLY A 68 7.11 7.94 8.82
C GLY A 68 6.62 6.72 9.60
N LEU A 69 6.60 5.53 9.00
CA LEU A 69 6.25 4.26 9.65
C LEU A 69 7.44 3.30 9.72
N GLY A 70 7.27 2.21 10.48
CA GLY A 70 8.26 1.13 10.54
C GLY A 70 8.29 0.30 9.25
N THR A 71 9.45 -0.32 8.99
CA THR A 71 9.62 -1.27 7.89
C THR A 71 8.95 -2.60 8.20
N LEU A 72 8.25 -3.16 7.20
CA LEU A 72 7.73 -4.52 7.23
C LEU A 72 8.61 -5.44 6.37
N GLU A 73 9.02 -6.58 6.92
CA GLU A 73 9.71 -7.63 6.17
C GLU A 73 8.97 -8.97 6.31
N VAL A 74 8.71 -9.62 5.18
CA VAL A 74 8.01 -10.91 5.11
C VAL A 74 8.80 -11.86 4.21
N ALA A 75 9.10 -13.06 4.70
CA ALA A 75 9.65 -14.14 3.90
C ALA A 75 8.53 -15.09 3.48
N PHE A 76 8.42 -15.37 2.18
CA PHE A 76 7.45 -16.32 1.64
C PHE A 76 8.11 -17.69 1.53
N ALA A 77 7.52 -18.70 2.18
CA ALA A 77 8.01 -20.08 2.15
C ALA A 77 7.53 -20.83 0.90
#